data_AF-A0A7X5EC33-F1
#
_entry.id   AF-A0A7X5EC33-F1
#
_cell.length_a   1.000
_cell.length_b   1.000
_cell.length_c   1.000
_cell.angle_alpha   90.00
_cell.angle_beta   90.00
_cell.angle_gamma   90.00
#
_symmetry.space_group_name_H-M   'P 1'
#
loop_
_entity.id
_entity.type
_entity.pdbx_description
1 polymer ?
#
loop_
_entity_poly.entity_id
_entity_poly.type
_entity_poly.pdbx_seq_one_letter_code
_entity_poly.pdbx_strand_id
1 'polypeptide(L)'
;MMPEGWEEALEMAERYRDYFSERDADIALGRSGTHFFYVYDKEHGYFEVFHTFRTAAELEELILGTLSEDLECMNAVMAENLHERFDLTDINETLDNYAPRFHMHTLAEQLKAVAEEYEKWGGMLAQTCRALCGRLPEE
;
A
#
# COMPACT_ATOMS: atom_id res chain seq x y z
N MET A 1 2.83 -35.35 11.29
CA MET A 1 1.49 -34.74 11.42
C MET A 1 1.70 -33.26 11.17
N MET A 2 1.05 -32.70 10.15
CA MET A 2 1.10 -31.25 9.90
C MET A 2 0.41 -30.54 11.08
N PRO A 3 0.91 -29.38 11.54
CA PRO A 3 0.22 -28.59 12.57
C PRO A 3 -1.16 -28.16 12.09
N GLU A 4 -2.09 -28.09 13.03
CA GLU A 4 -3.48 -27.69 12.77
C GLU A 4 -3.52 -26.27 12.15
N GLY A 5 -4.33 -26.07 11.11
CA GLY A 5 -4.46 -24.78 10.44
C GLY A 5 -3.39 -24.46 9.39
N TRP A 6 -2.37 -25.32 9.20
CA TRP A 6 -1.28 -25.05 8.25
C TRP A 6 -1.68 -25.23 6.78
N GLU A 7 -2.49 -26.25 6.46
CA GLU A 7 -2.99 -26.45 5.09
C GLU A 7 -3.92 -25.31 4.70
N GLU A 8 -4.82 -24.89 5.59
CA GLU A 8 -5.71 -23.76 5.39
C GLU A 8 -4.95 -22.44 5.25
N ALA A 9 -3.83 -22.27 5.97
CA ALA A 9 -2.96 -21.11 5.83
C ALA A 9 -2.26 -21.06 4.46
N LEU A 10 -1.82 -22.21 3.93
CA LEU A 10 -1.25 -22.29 2.58
C LEU A 10 -2.29 -21.98 1.50
N GLU A 11 -3.52 -22.49 1.65
CA GLU A 11 -4.62 -22.14 0.76
C GLU A 11 -4.95 -20.64 0.80
N MET A 12 -4.92 -20.05 2.00
CA MET A 12 -5.08 -18.61 2.15
C MET A 12 -3.94 -17.83 1.48
N ALA A 13 -2.69 -18.24 1.68
CA ALA A 13 -1.55 -17.59 1.03
C ALA A 13 -1.66 -17.65 -0.50
N GLU A 14 -2.11 -18.77 -1.07
CA GLU A 14 -2.35 -18.92 -2.51
C GLU A 14 -3.47 -17.99 -3.00
N ARG A 15 -4.54 -17.76 -2.20
CA ARG A 15 -5.57 -16.75 -2.53
C ARG A 15 -4.99 -15.34 -2.64
N TYR A 16 -3.88 -15.05 -1.97
CA TYR A 16 -3.16 -13.79 -2.00
C TYR A 16 -1.83 -13.89 -2.77
N ARG A 17 -1.68 -14.86 -3.68
CA ARG A 17 -0.40 -15.10 -4.40
C ARG A 17 0.21 -13.83 -5.01
N ASP A 18 -0.60 -12.96 -5.60
CA ASP A 18 -0.11 -11.73 -6.22
C ASP A 18 0.60 -10.83 -5.18
N TYR A 19 0.00 -10.67 -3.99
CA TYR A 19 0.61 -9.98 -2.85
C TYR A 19 1.96 -10.59 -2.45
N PHE A 20 2.03 -11.92 -2.31
CA PHE A 20 3.26 -12.64 -1.97
C PHE A 20 4.32 -12.61 -3.09
N SER A 21 3.91 -12.42 -4.36
CA SER A 21 4.84 -12.34 -5.48
C SER A 21 5.43 -10.94 -5.70
N GLU A 22 4.65 -9.91 -5.36
CA GLU A 22 4.99 -8.51 -5.58
C GLU A 22 5.76 -7.92 -4.40
N ARG A 23 5.61 -8.50 -3.21
CA ARG A 23 6.38 -8.19 -2.01
C ARG A 23 7.29 -9.35 -1.63
N ASP A 24 8.33 -9.07 -0.87
CA ASP A 24 9.12 -10.14 -0.24
C ASP A 24 8.42 -10.62 1.04
N ALA A 25 7.18 -11.08 0.86
CA ALA A 25 6.32 -11.59 1.90
C ALA A 25 6.31 -13.12 1.86
N ASP A 26 6.16 -13.77 3.01
CA ASP A 26 6.06 -15.24 3.09
C ASP A 26 5.49 -15.68 4.46
N ILE A 27 5.16 -16.97 4.56
CA ILE A 27 4.72 -17.62 5.80
C ILE A 27 5.65 -18.76 6.21
N ALA A 28 5.93 -18.88 7.50
CA ALA A 28 6.79 -19.93 8.04
C ALA A 28 6.14 -20.72 9.17
N LEU A 29 6.44 -22.02 9.21
CA LEU A 29 6.01 -22.94 10.26
C LEU A 29 7.04 -23.01 11.38
N GLY A 30 6.69 -22.50 12.56
CA GLY A 30 7.51 -22.60 13.76
C GLY A 30 7.59 -24.03 14.30
N ARG A 31 8.73 -24.39 14.92
CA ARG A 31 8.92 -25.70 15.55
C ARG A 31 7.90 -26.03 16.65
N SER A 32 7.30 -25.01 17.27
CA SER A 32 6.26 -25.14 18.30
C SER A 32 4.83 -25.23 17.74
N GLY A 33 4.65 -25.22 16.42
CA GLY A 33 3.33 -25.16 15.78
C GLY A 33 2.74 -23.75 15.69
N THR A 34 3.51 -22.71 16.03
CA THR A 34 3.13 -21.31 15.78
C THR A 34 3.53 -20.92 14.37
N HIS A 35 2.64 -20.28 13.61
CA HIS A 35 2.95 -19.82 12.27
C HIS A 35 3.41 -18.36 12.31
N PHE A 36 4.22 -17.98 11.33
CA PHE A 36 4.74 -16.63 11.17
C PHE A 36 4.34 -16.10 9.82
N PHE A 37 3.89 -14.85 9.79
CA PHE A 37 3.72 -14.06 8.58
C PHE A 37 4.71 -12.91 8.64
N TYR A 38 5.42 -12.68 7.54
CA TYR A 38 6.40 -11.61 7.47
C TYR A 38 6.46 -10.98 6.09
N VAL A 39 6.90 -9.71 6.09
CA VAL A 39 7.28 -8.94 4.92
C VAL A 39 8.68 -8.40 5.16
N TYR A 40 9.62 -8.78 4.30
CA TYR A 40 11.02 -8.39 4.42
C TYR A 40 11.35 -7.23 3.48
N ASP A 41 11.94 -6.18 4.00
CA ASP A 41 12.48 -5.11 3.19
C ASP A 41 13.93 -5.43 2.84
N LYS A 42 14.14 -5.85 1.59
CA LYS A 42 15.48 -6.15 1.06
C LYS A 42 16.37 -4.92 0.97
N GLU A 43 15.81 -3.74 0.75
CA GLU A 43 16.57 -2.50 0.59
C GLU A 43 17.15 -2.05 1.92
N HIS A 44 16.35 -2.09 2.99
CA HIS A 44 16.76 -1.60 4.30
C HIS A 44 17.20 -2.70 5.27
N GLY A 45 16.98 -3.98 4.94
CA GLY A 45 17.50 -5.13 5.68
C GLY A 45 16.76 -5.44 6.98
N TYR A 46 15.47 -5.14 7.06
CA TYR A 46 14.62 -5.42 8.24
C TYR A 46 13.26 -6.00 7.83
N PHE A 47 12.54 -6.57 8.80
CA PHE A 47 11.15 -6.99 8.60
C PHE A 47 10.22 -5.79 8.81
N GLU A 48 9.54 -5.36 7.76
CA GLU A 48 8.46 -4.38 7.85
C GLU A 48 7.30 -4.95 8.66
N VAL A 49 7.01 -6.22 8.43
CA VAL A 49 5.97 -6.97 9.12
C VAL A 49 6.55 -8.25 9.67
N PHE A 50 6.26 -8.56 10.94
CA PHE A 50 6.61 -9.84 11.55
C PHE A 50 5.63 -10.19 12.65
N HIS A 51 4.65 -11.04 12.32
CA HIS A 51 3.59 -11.43 13.24
C HIS A 51 3.40 -12.94 13.32
N THR A 52 2.96 -13.40 14.47
CA THR A 52 2.53 -14.79 14.65
C THR A 52 1.05 -14.93 14.34
N PHE A 53 0.67 -16.06 13.75
CA PHE A 53 -0.73 -16.44 13.59
C PHE A 53 -0.90 -17.94 13.87
N ARG A 54 -2.15 -18.36 14.04
CA ARG A 54 -2.58 -19.74 14.32
C ARG A 54 -3.61 -20.23 13.33
N THR A 55 -4.41 -19.34 12.75
CA THR A 55 -5.49 -19.71 11.82
C THR A 55 -5.36 -19.00 10.48
N ALA A 56 -5.98 -19.56 9.45
CA ALA A 56 -6.06 -18.92 8.13
C ALA A 56 -6.79 -17.57 8.17
N ALA A 57 -7.78 -17.41 9.06
CA ALA A 57 -8.47 -16.14 9.25
C ALA A 57 -7.56 -15.07 9.86
N GLU A 58 -6.76 -15.42 10.87
CA GLU A 58 -5.75 -14.51 11.43
C GLU A 58 -4.70 -14.13 10.38
N LEU A 59 -4.29 -15.05 9.50
CA LEU A 59 -3.39 -14.73 8.38
C LEU A 59 -4.05 -13.73 7.41
N GLU A 60 -5.32 -13.95 7.05
CA GLU A 60 -6.06 -13.03 6.16
C GLU A 60 -6.18 -11.63 6.79
N GLU A 61 -6.48 -11.53 8.07
CA GLU A 61 -6.51 -10.25 8.80
C GLU A 61 -5.15 -9.54 8.79
N LEU A 62 -4.05 -10.27 8.95
CA LEU A 62 -2.71 -9.68 8.89
C LEU A 62 -2.36 -9.15 7.49
N ILE A 63 -2.70 -9.90 6.44
CA ILE A 63 -2.48 -9.47 5.05
C ILE A 63 -3.31 -8.22 4.75
N LEU A 64 -4.60 -8.23 5.08
CA LEU A 64 -5.50 -7.10 4.87
C LEU A 64 -5.10 -5.88 5.69
N GLY A 65 -4.69 -6.08 6.95
CA GLY A 65 -4.19 -5.02 7.81
C GLY A 65 -2.96 -4.33 7.22
N THR A 66 -1.98 -5.11 6.76
CA THR A 66 -0.78 -4.58 6.09
C THR A 66 -1.15 -3.74 4.86
N LEU A 67 -2.02 -4.27 4.00
CA LEU A 67 -2.50 -3.56 2.81
C LEU A 67 -3.24 -2.25 3.14
N SER A 68 -4.03 -2.25 4.22
CA SER A 68 -4.75 -1.06 4.68
C SER A 68 -3.78 0.00 5.22
N GLU A 69 -2.82 -0.39 6.04
CA GLU A 69 -1.80 0.51 6.58
C GLU A 69 -0.97 1.16 5.46
N ASP A 70 -0.58 0.37 4.45
CA ASP A 70 0.11 0.88 3.26
C ASP A 70 -0.71 1.94 2.52
N LEU A 71 -2.00 1.68 2.30
CA LEU A 71 -2.91 2.62 1.63
C LEU A 71 -3.13 3.89 2.44
N GLU A 72 -3.31 3.78 3.75
CA GLU A 72 -3.48 4.92 4.64
C GLU A 72 -2.22 5.79 4.65
N CYS A 73 -1.04 5.17 4.74
CA CYS A 73 0.25 5.85 4.67
C CYS A 73 0.42 6.56 3.33
N MET A 74 0.18 5.86 2.22
CA MET A 74 0.25 6.44 0.87
C MET A 74 -0.71 7.62 0.72
N ASN A 75 -1.97 7.47 1.15
CA ASN A 75 -2.96 8.55 1.07
C ASN A 75 -2.52 9.79 1.87
N ALA A 76 -1.99 9.59 3.08
CA ALA A 76 -1.50 10.69 3.91
C ALA A 76 -0.31 11.40 3.26
N VAL A 77 0.71 10.65 2.82
CA VAL A 77 1.92 11.22 2.21
C VAL A 77 1.61 11.91 0.89
N MET A 78 0.77 11.31 0.04
CA MET A 78 0.37 11.92 -1.23
C MET A 78 -0.42 13.22 -1.00
N ALA A 79 -1.34 13.24 -0.03
CA ALA A 79 -2.11 14.44 0.30
C ALA A 79 -1.21 15.57 0.83
N GLU A 80 -0.28 15.25 1.73
CA GLU A 80 0.66 16.21 2.31
C GLU A 80 1.60 16.79 1.24
N ASN A 81 2.22 15.94 0.41
CA ASN A 81 3.13 16.38 -0.65
C ASN A 81 2.43 17.24 -1.70
N LEU A 82 1.21 16.86 -2.10
CA LEU A 82 0.43 17.65 -3.05
C LEU A 82 0.00 18.98 -2.45
N HIS A 83 -0.42 19.00 -1.18
CA HIS A 83 -0.77 20.24 -0.49
C HIS A 83 0.43 21.19 -0.43
N GLU A 84 1.60 20.72 0.00
CA GLU A 84 2.81 21.55 0.07
C GLU A 84 3.19 22.11 -1.32
N ARG A 85 3.19 21.26 -2.35
CA ARG A 85 3.54 21.67 -3.71
C ARG A 85 2.52 22.61 -4.34
N PHE A 86 1.24 22.46 -4.01
CA PHE A 86 0.19 23.33 -4.53
C PHE A 86 0.20 24.69 -3.82
N ASP A 87 0.45 24.73 -2.51
CA ASP A 87 0.61 25.96 -1.73
C ASP A 87 1.82 26.79 -2.20
N LEU A 88 2.92 26.14 -2.59
CA LEU A 88 4.06 26.83 -3.21
C LEU A 88 3.73 27.47 -4.57
N THR A 89 2.60 27.09 -5.17
CA THR A 89 2.14 27.58 -6.47
C THR A 89 0.87 28.44 -6.38
N ASP A 90 0.46 28.83 -5.17
CA ASP A 90 -0.87 29.39 -4.91
C ASP A 90 -1.22 30.61 -5.79
N ILE A 91 -2.39 30.51 -6.42
CA ILE A 91 -2.94 31.43 -7.43
C ILE A 91 -3.90 32.45 -6.79
N ASN A 92 -4.29 32.24 -5.53
CA ASN A 92 -5.34 33.02 -4.87
C ASN A 92 -5.07 34.53 -4.79
N GLU A 93 -3.83 34.99 -4.95
CA GLU A 93 -3.52 36.43 -4.99
C GLU A 93 -3.97 37.17 -6.26
N THR A 94 -4.42 36.48 -7.33
CA THR A 94 -4.67 37.13 -8.65
C THR A 94 -5.99 36.79 -9.34
N LEU A 95 -7.04 36.45 -8.58
CA LEU A 95 -8.40 36.23 -9.15
C LEU A 95 -8.97 37.45 -9.90
N ASP A 96 -8.56 38.67 -9.53
CA ASP A 96 -9.02 39.91 -10.17
C ASP A 96 -8.23 40.30 -11.44
N ASN A 97 -7.13 39.61 -11.76
CA ASN A 97 -6.28 39.87 -12.94
C ASN A 97 -5.82 38.55 -13.58
N TYR A 98 -6.80 37.78 -14.10
CA TYR A 98 -6.54 36.49 -14.74
C TYR A 98 -5.54 36.62 -15.91
N ALA A 99 -4.32 36.12 -15.73
CA ALA A 99 -3.26 36.10 -16.73
C ALA A 99 -3.07 34.67 -17.26
N PRO A 100 -3.62 34.31 -18.44
CA PRO A 100 -3.72 32.92 -18.88
C PRO A 100 -2.39 32.16 -18.88
N ARG A 101 -1.28 32.82 -19.25
CA ARG A 101 0.07 32.21 -19.27
C ARG A 101 0.59 31.90 -17.87
N PHE A 102 0.30 32.75 -16.88
CA PHE A 102 0.68 32.51 -15.49
C PHE A 102 -0.09 31.32 -14.92
N HIS A 103 -1.41 31.28 -15.14
CA HIS A 103 -2.23 30.13 -14.72
C HIS A 103 -1.85 28.83 -15.42
N MET A 104 -1.52 28.86 -16.72
CA MET A 104 -1.03 27.66 -17.43
C MET A 104 0.29 27.14 -16.87
N HIS A 105 1.20 28.03 -16.46
CA HIS A 105 2.46 27.63 -15.83
C HIS A 105 2.20 26.96 -14.48
N THR A 106 1.36 27.56 -13.62
CA THR A 106 0.99 26.94 -12.34
C THR A 106 0.33 25.57 -12.54
N LEU A 107 -0.66 25.48 -13.43
CA LEU A 107 -1.33 24.21 -13.73
C LEU A 107 -0.36 23.15 -14.25
N ALA A 108 0.67 23.53 -15.02
CA ALA A 108 1.69 22.61 -15.49
C ALA A 108 2.54 22.06 -14.34
N GLU A 109 2.95 22.90 -13.38
CA GLU A 109 3.69 22.46 -12.19
C GLU A 109 2.83 21.58 -11.27
N GLN A 110 1.54 21.90 -11.10
CA GLN A 110 0.60 21.05 -10.35
C GLN A 110 0.40 19.68 -11.02
N LEU A 111 0.22 19.65 -12.34
CA LEU A 111 0.13 18.40 -13.10
C LEU A 111 1.41 17.56 -12.99
N LYS A 112 2.58 18.21 -13.02
CA LYS A 112 3.87 17.55 -12.83
C LYS A 112 3.96 16.95 -11.42
N ALA A 113 3.54 17.67 -10.38
CA ALA A 113 3.52 17.17 -9.02
C ALA A 113 2.63 15.92 -8.88
N VAL A 114 1.44 15.94 -9.48
CA VAL A 114 0.54 14.78 -9.50
C VAL A 114 1.15 13.60 -10.26
N ALA A 115 1.80 13.87 -11.40
CA ALA A 115 2.46 12.81 -12.19
C ALA A 115 3.59 12.15 -11.40
N GLU A 116 4.42 12.92 -10.70
CA GLU A 116 5.51 12.40 -9.87
C GLU A 116 5.00 11.54 -8.70
N GLU A 117 3.95 11.97 -7.99
CA GLU A 117 3.33 11.16 -6.93
C GLU A 117 2.68 9.88 -7.49
N TYR A 118 2.06 9.96 -8.68
CA TYR A 118 1.50 8.78 -9.34
C TYR A 118 2.57 7.79 -9.80
N GLU A 119 3.71 8.25 -10.33
CA GLU A 119 4.83 7.37 -10.66
C GLU A 119 5.41 6.68 -9.43
N LYS A 120 5.50 7.41 -8.31
CA LYS A 120 6.04 6.91 -7.04
C LYS A 120 5.12 5.86 -6.40
N TRP A 121 3.82 6.14 -6.33
CA TRP A 121 2.87 5.33 -5.56
C TRP A 121 1.97 4.45 -6.41
N GLY A 122 1.88 4.70 -7.71
CA GLY A 122 0.96 4.00 -8.61
C GLY A 122 1.19 2.49 -8.67
N GLY A 123 2.44 2.06 -8.48
CA GLY A 123 2.78 0.65 -8.30
C GLY A 123 2.05 0.05 -7.10
N MET A 124 2.30 0.59 -5.90
CA MET A 124 1.68 0.15 -4.65
C MET A 124 0.14 0.24 -4.72
N LEU A 125 -0.42 1.33 -5.26
CA LEU A 125 -1.86 1.48 -5.45
C LEU A 125 -2.45 0.36 -6.31
N ALA A 126 -1.84 0.06 -7.45
CA ALA A 126 -2.32 -0.96 -8.36
C ALA A 126 -2.20 -2.38 -7.77
N GLN A 127 -1.11 -2.63 -7.01
CA GLN A 127 -0.88 -3.90 -6.31
C GLN A 127 -1.94 -4.11 -5.23
N THR A 128 -2.16 -3.12 -4.37
CA THR A 128 -3.16 -3.22 -3.31
C THR A 128 -4.58 -3.35 -3.87
N CYS A 129 -4.92 -2.62 -4.93
CA CYS A 129 -6.20 -2.79 -5.61
C CYS A 129 -6.43 -4.23 -6.11
N ARG A 130 -5.41 -4.86 -6.73
CA ARG A 130 -5.53 -6.26 -7.18
C ARG A 130 -5.70 -7.22 -6.01
N ALA A 131 -4.96 -7.02 -4.92
CA ALA A 131 -5.06 -7.83 -3.73
C ALA A 131 -6.46 -7.73 -3.07
N LEU A 132 -7.05 -6.53 -3.05
CA LEU A 132 -8.36 -6.27 -2.44
C LEU A 132 -9.56 -6.56 -3.36
N CYS A 133 -9.38 -6.55 -4.69
CA CYS A 133 -10.47 -6.77 -5.65
C CYS A 133 -11.19 -8.11 -5.39
N GLY A 134 -12.50 -8.02 -5.08
CA GLY A 134 -13.35 -9.18 -4.78
C GLY A 134 -13.23 -9.74 -3.35
N ARG A 135 -12.52 -9.03 -2.47
CA ARG A 135 -12.27 -9.45 -1.06
C ARG A 135 -12.71 -8.39 -0.03
N LEU A 136 -13.18 -7.23 -0.48
CA LEU A 136 -13.77 -6.22 0.40
C LEU A 136 -15.17 -6.65 0.87
N PRO A 137 -15.57 -6.33 2.11
CA PRO A 137 -16.95 -6.54 2.56
C PRO A 137 -17.92 -5.82 1.62
N GLU A 138 -19.03 -6.47 1.27
CA GLU A 138 -20.16 -5.77 0.64
C GLU A 138 -20.75 -4.80 1.68
N GLU A 139 -20.97 -3.54 1.26
CA GLU A 139 -21.64 -2.51 2.08
C GLU A 139 -23.12 -2.84 2.37
#